data_AF-A0A8J4XLC6-F1
#
_entry.id   AF-A0A8J4XLC6-F1
#
_cell.length_a   1.000
_cell.length_b   1.000
_cell.length_c   1.000
_cell.angle_alpha   90.00
_cell.angle_beta   90.00
_cell.angle_gamma   90.00
#
_symmetry.space_group_name_H-M   'P 1'
#
loop_
_entity.id
_entity.type
_entity.pdbx_description
1 polymer ?
#
loop_
_entity_poly.entity_id
_entity_poly.type
_entity_poly.pdbx_seq_one_letter_code
_entity_poly.pdbx_strand_id
1 'polypeptide(L)'
;MAELDAVVKGLNLALAWQIKEVELLTDSSTFFRWISDSLSGKSRLKTRAVSEMLIQRRIGLVTSLVEECGLRVQVSLVPSESSKADALTRVPQLWLKTTATPAAVCMAMDYTSIDDLV
;
A
#
# COMPACT_ATOMS: atom_id res chain seq x y z
N MET A 1 3.47 0.48 -1.76
CA MET A 1 2.76 -0.18 -2.88
C MET A 1 1.31 0.27 -2.95
N ALA A 2 0.50 0.11 -1.89
CA ALA A 2 -0.90 0.55 -1.87
C ALA A 2 -1.09 2.03 -2.24
N GLU A 3 -0.24 2.93 -1.73
CA GLU A 3 -0.26 4.36 -2.07
C GLU A 3 -0.06 4.60 -3.59
N LEU A 4 0.87 3.87 -4.22
CA LEU A 4 1.11 3.98 -5.66
C LEU A 4 -0.09 3.46 -6.47
N ASP A 5 -0.70 2.35 -6.05
CA ASP A 5 -1.91 1.83 -6.70
C ASP A 5 -3.10 2.79 -6.52
N ALA A 6 -3.21 3.43 -5.36
CA ALA A 6 -4.24 4.44 -5.10
C ALA A 6 -4.08 5.65 -6.01
N VAL A 7 -2.85 6.12 -6.24
CA VAL A 7 -2.59 7.25 -7.15
C VAL A 7 -2.90 6.89 -8.60
N VAL A 8 -2.48 5.73 -9.09
CA VAL A 8 -2.84 5.30 -10.47
C VAL A 8 -4.36 5.29 -10.66
N LYS A 9 -5.10 4.75 -9.68
CA LYS A 9 -6.57 4.76 -9.72
C LYS A 9 -7.15 6.17 -9.64
N GLY A 10 -6.60 7.02 -8.76
CA GLY A 10 -7.05 8.42 -8.60
C GLY A 10 -6.83 9.25 -9.85
N LEU A 11 -5.68 9.11 -10.52
CA LEU A 11 -5.40 9.79 -11.78
C LEU A 11 -6.31 9.31 -12.92
N ASN A 12 -6.56 7.99 -13.01
CA ASN A 12 -7.53 7.47 -13.97
C ASN A 12 -8.95 8.02 -13.73
N LEU A 13 -9.34 8.21 -12.47
CA LEU A 13 -10.62 8.81 -12.12
C LEU A 13 -10.67 10.30 -12.50
N ALA A 14 -9.59 11.04 -12.24
CA ALA A 14 -9.46 12.44 -12.67
C ALA A 14 -9.61 12.56 -14.19
N LEU A 15 -8.97 11.67 -14.97
CA LEU A 15 -9.13 11.60 -16.42
C LEU A 15 -10.57 11.30 -16.84
N ALA A 16 -11.23 10.32 -16.22
CA ALA A 16 -12.62 10.00 -16.49
C ALA A 16 -13.56 11.20 -16.22
N TRP A 17 -13.23 12.02 -15.22
CA TRP A 17 -13.96 13.23 -14.86
C TRP A 17 -13.49 14.49 -15.60
N GLN A 18 -12.57 14.37 -16.56
CA GLN A 18 -12.01 15.49 -17.33
C GLN A 18 -11.31 16.56 -16.46
N ILE A 19 -10.78 16.15 -15.30
CA ILE A 19 -9.97 17.00 -14.42
C ILE A 19 -8.53 17.00 -14.94
N LYS A 20 -7.97 18.18 -15.17
CA LYS A 20 -6.60 18.36 -15.70
C LYS A 20 -5.57 18.73 -14.65
N GLU A 21 -6.00 19.28 -13.52
CA GLU A 21 -5.12 19.71 -12.44
C GLU A 21 -5.44 18.90 -11.20
N VAL A 22 -4.42 18.23 -10.66
CA VAL A 22 -4.58 17.34 -9.50
C VAL A 22 -3.49 17.67 -8.49
N GLU A 23 -3.89 17.91 -7.24
CA GLU A 23 -2.98 17.97 -6.11
C GLU A 23 -3.06 16.65 -5.34
N LEU A 24 -1.94 15.93 -5.27
CA LEU A 24 -1.78 14.72 -4.50
C LEU A 24 -1.32 15.08 -3.09
N LEU A 25 -2.17 14.78 -2.10
CA LEU A 25 -1.85 14.96 -0.69
C LEU A 25 -1.40 13.62 -0.09
N THR A 26 -0.27 13.61 0.59
CA THR A 26 0.29 12.42 1.22
C THR A 26 0.96 12.76 2.53
N ASP A 27 0.91 11.86 3.51
CA ASP A 27 1.67 11.93 4.75
C ASP A 27 2.91 11.03 4.73
N SER A 28 3.09 10.26 3.65
CA SER A 28 4.24 9.39 3.44
C SER A 28 5.38 10.16 2.78
N SER A 29 6.38 10.51 3.58
CA SER A 29 7.60 11.20 3.10
C SER A 29 8.36 10.41 2.02
N THR A 30 8.31 9.09 2.09
CA THR A 30 8.96 8.21 1.11
C THR A 30 8.24 8.27 -0.24
N PHE A 31 6.90 8.17 -0.23
CA PHE A 31 6.09 8.29 -1.44
C PHE A 31 6.17 9.68 -2.04
N PHE A 32 6.11 10.73 -1.20
CA PHE A 32 6.30 12.11 -1.62
C PHE A 32 7.60 12.27 -2.42
N ARG A 33 8.73 11.79 -1.88
CA ARG A 33 10.03 11.86 -2.56
C ARG A 33 10.00 11.11 -3.88
N TRP A 34 9.48 9.88 -3.89
CA TRP A 34 9.41 9.07 -5.10
C TRP A 34 8.64 9.73 -6.23
N ILE A 35 7.45 10.27 -5.95
CA ILE A 35 6.64 10.95 -6.96
C ILE A 35 7.27 12.28 -7.36
N SER A 36 7.72 13.10 -6.41
CA SER A 36 8.37 14.39 -6.71
C SER A 36 9.61 14.21 -7.60
N ASP A 37 10.47 13.24 -7.30
CA ASP A 37 11.66 12.95 -8.09
C ASP A 37 11.26 12.46 -9.50
N SER A 38 10.24 11.61 -9.60
CA SER A 38 9.75 11.10 -10.90
C SER A 38 9.14 12.21 -11.78
N LEU A 39 8.31 13.09 -11.21
CA LEU A 39 7.65 14.18 -11.93
C LEU A 39 8.63 15.29 -12.32
N SER A 40 9.71 15.46 -11.55
CA SER A 40 10.77 16.41 -11.90
C SER A 40 11.79 15.86 -12.90
N GLY A 41 11.60 14.63 -13.40
CA GLY A 41 12.52 13.96 -14.33
C GLY A 41 13.86 13.57 -13.70
N LYS A 42 14.00 13.68 -12.36
CA LYS A 42 15.25 13.39 -11.65
C LYS A 42 15.42 11.90 -11.37
N SER A 43 15.90 11.20 -12.39
CA SER A 43 16.54 9.88 -12.33
C SER A 43 15.72 8.71 -11.76
N ARG A 44 16.10 7.52 -12.21
CA ARG A 44 15.54 6.22 -11.83
C ARG A 44 15.80 5.97 -10.34
N LEU A 45 14.73 5.78 -9.56
CA LEU A 45 14.81 5.47 -8.13
C LEU A 45 15.80 4.34 -7.85
N LYS A 46 16.85 4.62 -7.08
CA LYS A 46 17.78 3.60 -6.58
C LYS A 46 17.34 3.18 -5.19
N THR A 47 16.64 2.05 -5.07
CA THR A 47 16.21 1.52 -3.76
C THR A 47 16.66 0.08 -3.64
N ARG A 48 17.43 -0.31 -2.62
CA ARG A 48 17.93 -1.71 -2.48
C ARG A 48 16.85 -2.73 -2.04
N ALA A 49 15.58 -2.47 -2.31
CA ALA A 49 14.48 -3.33 -1.87
C ALA A 49 14.22 -4.44 -2.89
N VAL A 50 13.86 -5.63 -2.42
CA VAL A 50 13.42 -6.75 -3.29
C VAL A 50 12.22 -6.33 -4.17
N SER A 51 11.42 -5.38 -3.69
CA SER A 51 10.26 -4.81 -4.39
C SER A 51 10.58 -3.59 -5.27
N GLU A 52 11.86 -3.23 -5.46
CA GLU A 52 12.29 -2.06 -6.24
C GLU A 52 11.68 -2.03 -7.64
N MET A 53 11.73 -3.14 -8.38
CA MET A 53 11.23 -3.21 -9.75
C MET A 53 9.72 -2.95 -9.83
N LEU A 54 8.94 -3.38 -8.82
CA LEU A 54 7.50 -3.14 -8.77
C LEU A 54 7.20 -1.66 -8.49
N ILE A 55 7.96 -1.06 -7.57
CA ILE A 55 7.85 0.37 -7.24
C ILE A 55 8.20 1.20 -8.48
N GLN A 56 9.33 0.92 -9.13
CA GLN A 56 9.73 1.60 -10.38
C GLN A 56 8.67 1.44 -11.47
N ARG A 57 8.12 0.24 -11.66
CA ARG A 57 7.08 0.01 -12.66
C ARG A 57 5.83 0.85 -12.38
N ARG A 58 5.38 0.93 -11.13
CA ARG A 58 4.20 1.73 -10.78
C ARG A 58 4.44 3.22 -10.94
N ILE A 59 5.62 3.69 -10.58
CA ILE A 59 5.99 5.10 -10.75
C ILE A 59 6.08 5.45 -12.22
N GLY A 60 6.66 4.58 -13.05
CA GLY A 60 6.66 4.77 -14.50
C GLY A 60 5.25 4.89 -15.08
N LEU A 61 4.27 4.11 -14.58
CA LEU A 61 2.87 4.27 -14.99
C LEU A 61 2.29 5.62 -14.58
N VAL A 62 2.60 6.11 -13.37
CA VAL A 62 2.18 7.44 -12.93
C VAL A 62 2.78 8.51 -13.85
N THR A 63 4.08 8.46 -14.13
CA THR A 63 4.76 9.40 -15.03
C THR A 63 4.15 9.37 -16.44
N SER A 64 3.95 8.19 -17.03
CA SER A 64 3.27 8.04 -18.33
C SER A 64 1.86 8.64 -18.32
N LEU A 65 1.05 8.39 -17.29
CA LEU A 65 -0.28 8.99 -17.19
C LEU A 65 -0.23 10.51 -17.15
N VAL A 66 0.73 11.07 -16.42
CA VAL A 66 0.88 12.53 -16.30
C VAL A 66 1.31 13.15 -17.63
N GLU A 67 2.34 12.60 -18.26
CA GLU A 67 2.92 13.12 -19.50
C GLU A 67 2.02 12.89 -20.71
N GLU A 68 1.54 11.66 -20.91
CA GLU A 68 0.81 11.27 -22.12
C GLU A 68 -0.63 11.78 -22.13
N CYS A 69 -1.25 11.91 -20.95
CA CYS A 69 -2.64 12.40 -20.84
C CYS A 69 -2.71 13.90 -20.50
N GLY A 70 -1.57 14.60 -20.40
CA GLY A 70 -1.51 16.04 -20.18
C GLY A 70 -2.08 16.50 -18.83
N LEU A 71 -1.89 15.70 -17.77
CA LEU A 71 -2.26 16.08 -16.42
C LEU A 71 -1.21 17.02 -15.82
N ARG A 72 -1.65 18.02 -15.07
CA ARG A 72 -0.80 18.82 -14.19
C ARG A 72 -0.93 18.30 -12.78
N VAL A 73 0.05 17.51 -12.35
CA VAL A 73 0.06 16.92 -11.01
C VAL A 73 1.05 17.65 -10.12
N GLN A 74 0.59 18.11 -8.97
CA GLN A 74 1.42 18.59 -7.87
C GLN A 74 1.32 17.60 -6.70
N VAL A 75 2.36 17.54 -5.88
CA VAL A 75 2.38 16.66 -4.71
C VAL A 75 2.78 17.48 -3.48
N SER A 76 2.03 17.32 -2.39
CA SER A 76 2.20 18.07 -1.14
C SER A 76 2.25 17.10 0.04
N LEU A 77 3.22 17.31 0.93
CA LEU A 77 3.30 16.55 2.18
C LEU A 77 2.38 17.18 3.23
N VAL A 78 1.58 16.35 3.88
CA VAL A 78 0.56 16.75 4.85
C VAL A 78 0.75 15.94 6.13
N PRO A 79 0.54 16.49 7.34
CA PRO A 79 0.58 15.71 8.58
C PRO A 79 -0.41 14.54 8.56
N SER A 80 -0.05 13.41 9.17
CA SER A 80 -0.87 12.19 9.17
C SER A 80 -2.26 12.41 9.74
N GLU A 81 -2.41 13.23 10.78
CA GLU A 81 -3.71 13.60 11.37
C GLU A 81 -4.65 14.31 10.40
N SER A 82 -4.10 15.00 9.40
CA SER A 82 -4.85 15.68 8.33
C SER A 82 -4.98 14.83 7.05
N SER A 83 -4.42 13.63 7.03
CA SER A 83 -4.55 12.69 5.90
C SER A 83 -5.96 12.09 5.87
N LYS A 84 -6.82 12.65 5.01
CA LYS A 84 -8.18 12.12 4.80
C LYS A 84 -8.17 10.68 4.26
N ALA A 85 -7.12 10.31 3.52
CA ALA A 85 -6.99 8.99 2.92
C ALA A 85 -6.83 7.88 3.98
N ASP A 86 -6.12 8.16 5.07
CA ASP A 86 -5.91 7.20 6.15
C ASP A 86 -7.26 6.85 6.80
N ALA A 87 -8.09 7.85 7.10
CA ALA A 87 -9.43 7.63 7.65
C ALA A 87 -10.33 6.75 6.74
N LEU A 88 -10.19 6.88 5.41
CA LEU A 88 -10.97 6.11 4.43
C LEU A 88 -10.41 4.71 4.16
N THR A 89 -9.15 4.44 4.52
CA THR A 89 -8.49 3.16 4.28
C THR A 89 -8.28 2.33 5.56
N ARG A 90 -8.54 2.90 6.74
CA ARG A 90 -8.51 2.18 8.02
C ARG A 90 -9.49 1.01 8.01
N VAL A 91 -8.97 -0.17 8.33
CA VAL A 91 -9.77 -1.36 8.59
C VAL A 91 -10.44 -1.21 9.97
N PRO A 92 -11.73 -1.59 10.13
CA PRO A 92 -12.37 -1.60 11.43
C PRO A 92 -11.58 -2.40 12.46
N GLN A 93 -11.33 -1.80 13.63
CA GLN A 93 -10.57 -2.44 14.71
C GLN A 93 -11.20 -3.77 15.16
N LEU A 94 -12.53 -3.90 15.03
CA LEU A 94 -13.24 -5.14 15.31
C LEU A 94 -12.76 -6.30 14.41
N TRP A 95 -12.37 -6.02 13.17
CA TRP A 95 -11.85 -7.04 12.23
C TRP A 95 -10.40 -7.41 12.52
N LEU A 96 -9.66 -6.56 13.25
CA LEU A 96 -8.30 -6.85 13.70
C LEU A 96 -8.28 -7.66 15.00
N LYS A 97 -9.43 -7.83 15.69
CA LYS A 97 -9.53 -8.70 16.85
C LYS A 97 -9.50 -10.15 16.38
N THR A 98 -8.34 -10.79 16.51
CA THR A 98 -8.23 -12.24 16.41
C THR A 98 -9.15 -12.85 17.48
N THR A 99 -10.18 -13.58 17.06
CA THR A 99 -10.86 -14.51 17.96
C THR A 99 -9.80 -15.49 18.42
N ALA A 100 -9.42 -15.45 19.69
CA ALA A 100 -8.48 -16.40 20.26
C ALA A 100 -8.93 -17.80 19.86
N THR A 101 -8.12 -18.50 19.06
CA THR A 101 -8.30 -19.92 18.80
C THR A 101 -8.35 -20.57 20.19
N PRO A 102 -9.42 -21.29 20.57
CA PRO A 102 -9.39 -22.03 21.83
C PRO A 102 -8.13 -22.90 21.79
N ALA A 103 -7.31 -22.81 22.84
CA ALA A 103 -6.09 -23.56 22.97
C ALA A 103 -6.39 -25.02 22.62
N ALA A 104 -5.64 -25.59 21.68
CA ALA A 104 -5.77 -26.99 21.32
C ALA A 104 -5.57 -27.81 22.60
N VAL A 105 -6.66 -28.38 23.12
CA VAL A 105 -6.62 -29.32 24.24
C VAL A 105 -6.05 -30.61 23.66
N CYS A 106 -4.73 -30.77 23.74
CA CYS A 106 -4.09 -32.06 23.47
C CYS A 106 -4.57 -33.03 24.56
N MET A 107 -5.55 -33.89 24.24
CA MET A 107 -5.78 -35.10 25.03
C MET A 107 -4.55 -35.99 24.85
N ALA A 108 -3.75 -36.13 25.91
CA ALA A 108 -2.79 -37.22 25.99
C ALA A 108 -3.61 -38.52 26.13
N MET A 109 -3.53 -39.40 25.13
CA MET A 109 -4.02 -40.76 25.29
C MET A 109 -3.04 -41.50 26.19
N ASP A 110 -3.51 -41.92 27.35
CA ASP A 110 -2.79 -42.81 28.24
C ASP A 110 -2.72 -44.18 27.55
N TYR A 111 -1.55 -44.55 27.05
CA TYR A 111 -1.29 -45.88 26.53
C TYR A 111 -1.19 -46.83 27.73
N THR A 112 -2.29 -47.50 28.07
CA THR A 112 -2.24 -48.65 28.97
C THR A 112 -1.34 -49.72 28.36
N SER A 113 -0.28 -50.05 29.10
CA SER A 113 0.72 -51.08 28.85
C SER A 113 0.10 -52.38 28.32
N ILE A 114 0.60 -52.85 27.18
CA ILE A 114 0.21 -54.12 26.54
C ILE A 114 1.25 -55.20 26.88
N ASP A 115 1.57 -55.39 28.16
CA ASP A 115 2.52 -56.43 28.60
C ASP A 115 1.90 -57.51 29.51
N ASP A 116 0.57 -57.64 29.58
CA ASP A 116 -0.11 -58.68 30.38
C ASP A 116 -0.88 -59.73 29.55
N LEU A 117 -0.53 -59.94 28.27
CA LEU A 117 -1.07 -61.05 27.47
C LEU A 117 0.01 -61.66 26.56
N VAL A 118 0.89 -62.50 27.12
CA VAL A 118 1.29 -63.86 26.63
C VAL A 118 2.04 -64.58 27.75
#